data_AF-A0A7W1TRM0-F1
#
_entry.id   AF-A0A7W1TRM0-F1
#
_cell.length_a   1.000
_cell.length_b   1.000
_cell.length_c   1.000
_cell.angle_alpha   90.00
_cell.angle_beta   90.00
_cell.angle_gamma   90.00
#
_symmetry.space_group_name_H-M   'P 1'
#
loop_
_entity.id
_entity.type
_entity.pdbx_description
1 polymer ?
#
loop_
_entity_poly.entity_id
_entity_poly.type
_entity_poly.pdbx_seq_one_letter_code
_entity_poly.pdbx_strand_id
1 'polypeptide(L)'
;MPTSDAKAITIDGVTLAVEVTRKQVKNVNARLDRRMSTLVISAPLSMSPATLEPIIADLGRKLLRRVRANEVNAEEAAHQLAQRVAARFSDPPRVAQVLFVTTQQA
;
A
#
# COMPACT_ATOMS: atom_id res chain seq x y z
N MET A 1 -26.40 1.30 -16.71
CA MET A 1 -25.28 0.41 -16.32
C MET A 1 -24.15 1.28 -15.81
N PRO A 2 -23.48 0.98 -14.68
CA PRO A 2 -22.34 1.79 -14.29
C PRO A 2 -21.19 1.48 -15.24
N THR A 3 -20.75 2.50 -15.99
CA THR A 3 -19.58 2.45 -16.88
C THR A 3 -18.33 2.33 -16.02
N SER A 4 -17.70 1.16 -16.05
CA SER A 4 -16.37 0.96 -15.48
C SER A 4 -15.34 1.34 -16.54
N ASP A 5 -14.95 2.61 -16.58
CA ASP A 5 -13.78 3.01 -17.36
C ASP A 5 -12.54 2.38 -16.71
N ALA A 6 -12.00 1.34 -17.35
CA ALA A 6 -10.75 0.73 -16.95
C ALA A 6 -9.61 1.73 -17.21
N LYS A 7 -9.27 2.48 -16.16
CA LYS A 7 -8.19 3.48 -16.19
C LYS A 7 -6.97 2.86 -15.51
N ALA A 8 -5.81 2.92 -16.14
CA ALA A 8 -4.55 2.54 -15.49
C ALA A 8 -3.96 3.74 -14.74
N ILE A 9 -3.27 3.48 -13.63
CA ILE A 9 -2.50 4.48 -12.90
C ILE A 9 -1.11 3.96 -12.60
N THR A 10 -0.09 4.78 -12.80
CA THR A 10 1.29 4.47 -12.40
C THR A 10 1.63 5.21 -11.13
N ILE A 11 1.99 4.46 -10.08
CA ILE A 11 2.33 4.99 -8.75
C ILE A 11 3.67 4.40 -8.34
N ASP A 12 4.64 5.26 -8.02
CA ASP A 12 5.99 4.87 -7.61
C ASP A 12 6.63 3.82 -8.58
N GLY A 13 6.36 3.95 -9.88
CA GLY A 13 6.85 3.05 -10.94
C GLY A 13 6.03 1.77 -11.17
N VAL A 14 5.02 1.50 -10.34
CA VAL A 14 4.12 0.34 -10.48
C VAL A 14 2.84 0.77 -11.21
N THR A 15 2.49 0.08 -12.29
CA THR A 15 1.25 0.33 -13.02
C THR A 15 0.15 -0.61 -12.54
N LEU A 16 -0.97 -0.03 -12.10
CA LEU A 16 -2.14 -0.74 -11.61
C LEU A 16 -3.35 -0.43 -12.48
N ALA A 17 -4.19 -1.43 -12.72
CA ALA A 17 -5.55 -1.19 -13.18
C ALA A 17 -6.36 -0.54 -12.05
N VAL A 18 -7.25 0.39 -12.37
CA VAL A 18 -8.14 1.05 -11.40
C VAL A 18 -9.58 0.68 -11.69
N GLU A 19 -10.25 0.13 -10.69
CA GLU A 19 -11.68 -0.15 -10.71
C GLU A 19 -12.40 0.73 -9.70
N VAL A 20 -13.24 1.67 -10.17
CA VAL A 20 -13.96 2.60 -9.30
C VAL A 20 -15.44 2.22 -9.24
N THR A 21 -15.88 1.77 -8.06
CA THR A 21 -17.30 1.60 -7.76
C THR A 21 -17.84 2.81 -6.99
N ARG A 22 -18.84 3.50 -7.56
CA ARG A 22 -19.57 4.56 -6.86
C ARG A 22 -20.73 3.97 -6.05
N LYS A 23 -20.78 4.23 -4.74
CA LYS A 23 -21.83 3.72 -3.85
C LYS A 23 -22.09 4.63 -2.65
N GLN A 24 -23.13 4.32 -1.87
CA GLN A 24 -23.49 5.03 -0.64
C GLN A 24 -22.49 4.75 0.49
N VAL A 25 -21.30 5.34 0.39
CA VAL A 25 -20.26 5.32 1.44
C VAL A 25 -19.92 6.75 1.84
N LYS A 26 -19.54 6.92 3.12
CA LYS A 26 -19.10 8.22 3.65
C LYS A 26 -17.68 8.58 3.21
N ASN A 27 -16.81 7.58 3.08
CA ASN A 27 -15.39 7.74 2.79
C ASN A 27 -14.99 6.99 1.52
N VAL A 28 -13.91 7.45 0.87
CA VAL A 28 -13.24 6.68 -0.17
C VAL A 28 -12.48 5.53 0.49
N ASN A 29 -12.77 4.30 0.06
CA ASN A 29 -12.06 3.11 0.51
C ASN A 29 -11.30 2.51 -0.66
N ALA A 30 -10.11 1.97 -0.38
CA ALA A 30 -9.26 1.36 -1.38
C ALA A 30 -8.69 0.03 -0.87
N ARG A 31 -8.50 -0.90 -1.79
CA ARG A 31 -7.74 -2.13 -1.56
C ARG A 31 -7.00 -2.53 -2.83
N LEU A 32 -5.90 -3.24 -2.68
CA LEU A 32 -5.33 -4.02 -3.78
C LEU A 32 -6.06 -5.36 -3.86
N ASP A 33 -6.23 -5.85 -5.07
CA ASP A 33 -6.73 -7.20 -5.31
C ASP A 33 -5.70 -8.25 -4.84
N ARG A 34 -6.07 -9.53 -4.90
CA ARG A 34 -5.18 -10.61 -4.43
C ARG A 34 -3.91 -10.74 -5.26
N ARG A 35 -3.91 -10.28 -6.51
CA ARG A 35 -2.76 -10.35 -7.43
C ARG A 35 -1.91 -9.08 -7.41
N MET A 36 -2.27 -8.08 -6.59
CA MET A 36 -1.57 -6.79 -6.51
C MET A 36 -1.47 -6.05 -7.84
N SER A 37 -2.40 -6.30 -8.76
CA SER A 37 -2.43 -5.70 -10.11
C SER A 37 -3.55 -4.67 -10.25
N THR A 38 -4.56 -4.72 -9.37
CA THR A 38 -5.75 -3.88 -9.48
C THR A 38 -6.01 -3.14 -8.17
N LEU A 39 -6.13 -1.81 -8.27
CA LEU A 39 -6.58 -0.94 -7.20
C LEU A 39 -8.10 -0.81 -7.26
N VAL A 40 -8.78 -1.45 -6.32
CA VAL A 40 -10.25 -1.43 -6.21
C VAL A 40 -10.67 -0.30 -5.28
N ILE A 41 -11.42 0.66 -5.83
CA ILE A 41 -11.88 1.87 -5.16
C ILE A 41 -13.39 1.84 -4.94
N SER A 42 -13.81 2.18 -3.73
CA SER A 42 -15.19 2.47 -3.38
C SER A 42 -15.31 3.94 -3.01
N ALA A 43 -16.06 4.73 -3.78
CA ALA A 43 -16.17 6.17 -3.57
C ALA A 43 -17.63 6.64 -3.41
N PRO A 44 -17.87 7.76 -2.69
CA PRO A 44 -19.19 8.37 -2.61
C PRO A 44 -19.75 8.75 -3.98
N LEU A 45 -21.08 8.69 -4.13
CA LEU A 45 -21.79 9.05 -5.37
C LEU A 45 -21.62 10.53 -5.74
N SER A 46 -21.58 11.42 -4.75
CA SER A 46 -21.50 12.88 -4.94
C SER A 46 -20.08 13.40 -5.20
N MET A 47 -19.06 12.56 -5.06
CA MET A 47 -17.66 13.01 -5.16
C MET A 47 -17.23 13.17 -6.62
N SER A 48 -16.75 14.35 -6.98
CA SER A 48 -16.28 14.63 -8.34
C SER A 48 -15.06 13.76 -8.73
N PRO A 49 -14.87 13.44 -10.03
CA PRO A 49 -13.65 12.79 -10.50
C PRO A 49 -12.38 13.55 -10.14
N ALA A 50 -12.38 14.88 -10.28
CA ALA A 50 -11.22 15.73 -9.99
C ALA A 50 -10.80 15.67 -8.51
N THR A 51 -11.75 15.52 -7.59
CA THR A 51 -11.46 15.29 -6.17
C THR A 51 -10.99 13.86 -5.89
N LEU A 52 -11.51 12.89 -6.64
CA LEU A 52 -11.24 11.48 -6.40
C LEU A 52 -9.85 11.05 -6.90
N GLU A 53 -9.39 11.53 -8.05
CA GLU A 53 -8.10 11.16 -8.63
C GLU A 53 -6.89 11.32 -7.69
N PRO A 54 -6.67 12.47 -7.03
CA PRO A 54 -5.55 12.60 -6.09
C PRO A 54 -5.68 11.64 -4.90
N ILE A 55 -6.90 11.39 -4.42
CA ILE A 55 -7.16 10.45 -3.32
C ILE A 55 -6.80 9.01 -3.74
N ILE A 56 -7.13 8.62 -4.98
CA ILE A 56 -6.78 7.30 -5.52
C ILE A 56 -5.27 7.13 -5.56
N ALA A 57 -4.52 8.13 -6.03
CA ALA A 57 -3.06 8.07 -6.09
C ALA A 57 -2.44 7.92 -4.69
N ASP A 58 -2.92 8.68 -3.70
CA ASP A 58 -2.41 8.62 -2.34
C ASP A 58 -2.73 7.30 -1.63
N LEU A 59 -3.96 6.79 -1.81
CA LEU A 59 -4.34 5.49 -1.26
C LEU A 59 -3.56 4.35 -1.92
N GLY A 60 -3.40 4.39 -3.24
CA GLY A 60 -2.60 3.43 -3.98
C GLY A 60 -1.14 3.40 -3.49
N ARG A 61 -0.54 4.58 -3.30
CA ARG A 61 0.83 4.70 -2.75
C ARG A 61 0.95 4.07 -1.37
N LYS A 62 0.01 4.35 -0.46
CA LYS A 62 0.00 3.77 0.89
C LYS A 62 -0.12 2.25 0.86
N LEU A 63 -0.97 1.72 -0.02
CA LEU A 63 -1.16 0.27 -0.16
C LEU A 63 0.08 -0.42 -0.73
N LEU A 64 0.69 0.14 -1.78
CA LEU A 64 1.93 -0.40 -2.35
C LEU A 64 3.07 -0.41 -1.33
N ARG A 65 3.24 0.69 -0.58
CA ARG A 65 4.24 0.74 0.51
C ARG A 65 3.99 -0.30 1.58
N ARG A 66 2.73 -0.54 1.94
CA ARG A 66 2.37 -1.58 2.92
C ARG A 66 2.67 -2.98 2.40
N VAL A 67 2.35 -3.26 1.13
CA VAL A 67 2.70 -4.54 0.49
C VAL A 67 4.22 -4.73 0.49
N ARG A 68 4.97 -3.71 0.08
CA ARG A 68 6.43 -3.78 0.09
C ARG A 68 7.01 -3.99 1.48
N ALA A 69 6.49 -3.31 2.50
CA ALA A 69 6.90 -3.52 3.88
C ALA A 69 6.61 -4.95 4.34
N ASN A 70 5.45 -5.51 3.98
CA ASN A 70 5.11 -6.90 4.29
C ASN A 70 6.05 -7.90 3.58
N GLU A 71 6.39 -7.66 2.31
CA GLU A 71 7.36 -8.48 1.57
C GLU A 71 8.72 -8.46 2.25
N VAL A 72 9.25 -7.27 2.56
CA VAL A 72 10.54 -7.13 3.26
C VAL A 72 10.49 -7.79 4.63
N ASN A 73 9.38 -7.68 5.36
CA ASN A 73 9.20 -8.36 6.64
C ASN A 73 9.12 -9.88 6.53
N ALA A 74 8.61 -10.40 5.41
CA ALA A 74 8.55 -11.82 5.13
C ALA A 74 9.89 -12.37 4.57
N GLU A 75 10.72 -11.51 3.98
CA GLU A 75 12.04 -11.88 3.47
C GLU A 75 13.02 -12.13 4.64
N GLU A 76 13.63 -13.30 4.64
CA GLU A 76 14.62 -13.72 5.65
C GLU A 76 15.83 -12.77 5.73
N ALA A 77 16.11 -12.04 4.65
CA ALA A 77 17.14 -11.00 4.58
C ALA A 77 16.93 -9.86 5.59
N ALA A 78 15.69 -9.48 5.90
CA ALA A 78 15.38 -8.48 6.92
C ALA A 78 15.79 -8.94 8.32
N HIS A 79 15.51 -10.21 8.62
CA HIS A 79 15.88 -10.83 9.88
C HIS A 79 17.41 -10.92 10.02
N GLN A 80 18.11 -11.35 8.97
CA GLN A 80 19.57 -11.41 8.95
C GLN A 80 20.23 -10.03 9.07
N LEU A 81 19.65 -8.98 8.47
CA LEU A 81 20.14 -7.62 8.65
C LEU A 81 20.02 -7.17 10.12
N ALA A 82 18.87 -7.41 10.75
CA ALA A 82 18.68 -7.07 12.16
C ALA A 82 19.63 -7.85 13.08
N GLN A 83 19.87 -9.13 12.80
CA GLN A 83 20.86 -9.93 13.53
C GLN A 83 22.28 -9.34 13.38
N ARG A 84 22.68 -8.92 12.17
CA ARG A 84 23.98 -8.26 11.95
C ARG A 84 24.11 -6.93 12.68
N VAL A 85 23.02 -6.19 12.82
CA VAL A 85 23.00 -4.94 13.61
C VAL A 85 23.09 -5.25 15.10
N ALA A 86 22.33 -6.23 15.59
CA ALA A 86 22.36 -6.67 16.99
C ALA A 86 23.76 -7.17 17.41
N ALA A 87 24.48 -7.83 16.49
CA ALA A 87 25.85 -8.29 16.73
C ALA A 87 26.87 -7.14 16.92
N ARG A 88 26.52 -5.88 16.65
CA ARG A 88 27.40 -4.72 16.88
C ARG A 88 27.36 -4.19 18.31
N PHE A 89 26.41 -4.65 19.12
CA PHE A 89 26.29 -4.26 20.52
C PHE A 89 27.24 -5.09 21.38
N SER A 90 27.78 -4.48 22.44
CA SER A 90 28.69 -5.14 23.38
C SER A 90 28.06 -6.33 24.11
N ASP A 91 26.73 -6.28 24.29
CA ASP A 91 25.89 -7.41 24.69
C ASP A 91 24.76 -7.56 23.65
N PRO A 92 24.88 -8.48 22.67
CA PRO A 92 23.95 -8.56 21.55
C PRO A 92 22.53 -8.94 21.97
N PRO A 93 21.52 -8.10 21.71
CA PRO A 93 20.14 -8.45 22.03
C PRO A 93 19.65 -9.59 21.12
N ARG A 94 18.84 -10.50 21.67
CA ARG A 94 18.18 -11.55 20.88
C ARG A 94 17.10 -10.93 20.01
N VAL A 95 17.26 -11.01 18.69
CA VAL A 95 16.26 -10.53 17.73
C VAL A 95 15.11 -11.55 17.63
N ALA A 96 14.00 -11.28 18.30
CA ALA A 96 12.81 -12.13 18.24
C ALA A 96 11.98 -11.91 16.95
N GLN A 97 11.88 -10.66 16.49
CA GLN A 97 11.11 -10.27 15.31
C GLN A 97 11.69 -8.98 14.69
N VAL A 98 11.53 -8.81 13.38
CA VAL A 98 11.82 -7.57 12.65
C VAL A 98 10.54 -7.07 12.01
N LEU A 99 10.26 -5.78 12.17
CA LEU A 99 9.10 -5.11 11.58
C LEU A 99 9.53 -3.79 10.95
N PHE A 100 9.56 -3.77 9.62
CA PHE A 100 9.53 -2.57 8.82
C PHE A 100 8.12 -1.97 8.91
N VAL A 101 8.02 -0.81 9.56
CA VAL A 101 6.81 -0.01 9.66
C VAL A 101 6.88 1.16 8.71
N THR A 102 5.77 1.49 8.05
CA THR A 102 5.69 2.58 7.07
C THR A 102 5.43 3.95 7.71
N THR A 103 5.52 4.07 9.05
CA THR A 103 5.37 5.33 9.77
C THR A 103 6.63 6.19 9.64
N GLN A 104 6.82 6.78 8.47
CA GLN A 104 7.68 7.95 8.33
C GLN A 104 6.81 9.17 8.65
N GLN A 105 6.96 9.75 9.85
CA GLN A 105 6.63 11.15 10.04
C GLN A 105 7.71 11.95 9.32
N ALA A 106 7.31 12.77 8.36
CA ALA A 106 8.17 13.78 7.75
C ALA A 106 8.50 14.87 8.77
#